data_AF-A0A1F3B7M8-F1
#
_entry.id   AF-A0A1F3B7M8-F1
#
_cell.length_a   1.000
_cell.length_b   1.000
_cell.length_c   1.000
_cell.angle_alpha   90.00
_cell.angle_beta   90.00
_cell.angle_gamma   90.00
#
_symmetry.space_group_name_H-M   'P 1'
#
loop_
_entity.id
_entity.type
_entity.pdbx_description
1 polymer ?
#
loop_
_entity_poly.entity_id
_entity_poly.type
_entity_poly.pdbx_seq_one_letter_code
_entity_poly.pdbx_strand_id
1 'polypeptide(L)' 'MAQAHYSDTAKADLADIFGYVAEHDVVAAEALVRMIAATCETLAGSERLGRVRPDLPGRLRSFPRETM' A
#
# COMPACT_ATOMS: atom_id res chain seq x y z
N MET A 1 7.14 -18.23 3.07
CA MET A 1 6.86 -17.02 2.27
C MET A 1 6.37 -15.97 3.24
N ALA A 2 6.93 -14.77 3.22
CA ALA A 2 6.45 -13.68 4.06
C ALA A 2 5.13 -13.16 3.48
N GLN A 3 4.18 -12.79 4.35
CA GLN A 3 2.85 -12.32 3.98
C GLN A 3 2.64 -10.91 4.53
N ALA A 4 2.05 -10.03 3.72
CA ALA A 4 1.67 -8.70 4.21
C ALA A 4 0.46 -8.79 5.16
N HIS A 5 0.57 -8.14 6.31
CA HIS A 5 -0.54 -7.95 7.24
C HIS A 5 -0.99 -6.49 7.23
N TYR A 6 -2.31 -6.29 7.25
CA TYR A 6 -2.94 -4.98 7.18
C TYR A 6 -3.69 -4.70 8.48
N SER A 7 -3.50 -3.50 9.03
CA SER A 7 -4.36 -2.98 10.09
C SER A 7 -5.76 -2.71 9.53
N ASP A 8 -6.75 -2.56 10.42
CA ASP A 8 -8.12 -2.24 9.98
C ASP A 8 -8.20 -0.84 9.34
N THR A 9 -7.40 0.12 9.81
CA THR A 9 -7.23 1.42 9.15
C THR A 9 -6.69 1.27 7.74
N ALA A 10 -5.65 0.45 7.53
CA ALA A 10 -5.09 0.24 6.18
C ALA A 10 -6.09 -0.43 5.23
N LYS A 11 -6.99 -1.30 5.74
CA LYS A 11 -8.07 -1.88 4.91
C LYS A 11 -9.12 -0.82 4.54
N ALA A 12 -9.47 0.07 5.46
CA ALA A 12 -10.35 1.20 5.19
C ALA A 12 -9.74 2.14 4.14
N ASP A 13 -8.44 2.47 4.27
CA ASP A 13 -7.72 3.30 3.31
C ASP A 13 -7.78 2.69 1.89
N LEU A 14 -7.60 1.37 1.76
CA LEU A 14 -7.72 0.68 0.48
C LEU A 14 -9.14 0.75 -0.11
N ALA A 15 -10.17 0.67 0.75
CA ALA A 15 -11.56 0.80 0.34
C ALA A 15 -11.89 2.23 -0.12
N ASP A 16 -11.39 3.24 0.59
CA ASP A 16 -11.57 4.66 0.24
C ASP A 16 -10.87 5.00 -1.09
N ILE A 17 -9.63 4.52 -1.28
CA ILE A 17 -8.89 4.66 -2.55
C ILE A 17 -9.68 4.00 -3.70
N PHE A 18 -10.19 2.78 -3.48
CA PHE A 18 -10.99 2.10 -4.49
C PHE A 18 -12.24 2.90 -4.83
N GLY A 19 -13.01 3.32 -3.83
CA GLY A 19 -14.25 4.07 -4.00
C GLY A 19 -14.02 5.33 -4.82
N TYR A 20 -13.00 6.12 -4.46
CA TYR A 20 -12.65 7.35 -5.15
C TYR A 20 -12.34 7.15 -6.64
N VAL A 21 -11.55 6.13 -6.99
CA VAL A 21 -11.19 5.87 -8.39
C VAL A 21 -12.35 5.20 -9.15
N ALA A 22 -13.10 4.32 -8.49
CA ALA A 22 -14.19 3.57 -9.08
C ALA A 22 -15.38 4.45 -9.51
N GLU A 23 -15.52 5.65 -8.93
CA GLU A 23 -16.46 6.68 -9.41
C GLU A 23 -16.21 7.06 -10.88
N HIS A 24 -14.99 6.89 -11.38
CA HIS A 24 -14.60 7.22 -12.74
C HIS A 24 -14.23 5.99 -13.58
N ASP A 25 -13.52 5.02 -13.01
CA ASP A 25 -13.09 3.80 -13.68
C ASP A 25 -12.85 2.67 -12.67
N VAL A 26 -13.80 1.73 -12.63
CA VAL A 26 -13.74 0.56 -11.73
C VAL A 26 -12.57 -0.38 -12.06
N VAL A 27 -12.18 -0.50 -13.33
CA VAL A 27 -11.08 -1.38 -13.74
C VAL A 27 -9.75 -0.78 -13.29
N ALA A 28 -9.59 0.54 -13.43
CA ALA A 28 -8.43 1.26 -12.91
C ALA A 28 -8.35 1.18 -11.38
N ALA A 29 -9.49 1.27 -10.67
CA ALA A 29 -9.54 1.13 -9.22
C ALA A 29 -9.10 -0.27 -8.76
N GLU A 30 -9.61 -1.33 -9.39
CA GLU A 30 -9.15 -2.70 -9.11
C GLU A 30 -7.66 -2.87 -9.39
N ALA A 31 -7.20 -2.38 -10.55
CA ALA A 31 -5.81 -2.46 -10.95
C ALA A 31 -4.92 -1.81 -9.89
N LEU A 32 -5.27 -0.60 -9.43
CA LEU A 32 -4.54 0.15 -8.41
C LEU A 32 -4.45 -0.59 -7.08
N VAL A 33 -5.56 -1.13 -6.57
CA VAL A 33 -5.57 -1.88 -5.30
C VAL A 33 -4.72 -3.15 -5.40
N ARG A 34 -4.84 -3.92 -6.49
CA ARG A 34 -3.99 -5.12 -6.72
C ARG A 34 -2.52 -4.75 -6.75
N MET A 35 -2.21 -3.63 -7.37
CA MET A 35 -0.87 -3.06 -7.49
C MET A 35 -0.28 -2.64 -6.13
N ILE A 36 -1.08 -2.02 -5.25
CA ILE A 36 -0.68 -1.71 -3.88
C ILE A 36 -0.43 -3.01 -3.10
N ALA A 37 -1.35 -3.97 -3.17
CA ALA A 37 -1.20 -5.26 -2.49
C ALA A 37 0.08 -6.01 -2.92
N ALA A 38 0.38 -6.05 -4.22
CA ALA A 38 1.61 -6.65 -4.73
C ALA A 38 2.89 -5.96 -4.21
N THR A 39 2.83 -4.64 -4.02
CA THR A 39 3.93 -3.87 -3.43
C THR A 39 4.12 -4.28 -1.96
N CYS A 40 3.03 -4.39 -1.19
CA CYS A 40 3.07 -4.83 0.20
C CYS A 40 3.62 -6.27 0.34
N GLU A 41 3.24 -7.20 -0.53
CA GLU A 41 3.79 -8.56 -0.54
C GLU A 41 5.30 -8.56 -0.84
N THR A 42 5.75 -7.71 -1.77
CA THR A 42 7.19 -7.53 -2.04
C THR A 42 7.93 -7.03 -0.80
N LEU A 43 7.35 -6.06 -0.08
CA LEU A 43 7.92 -5.51 1.14
C LEU A 43 7.93 -6.52 2.29
N ALA A 44 6.92 -7.39 2.39
CA ALA A 44 6.91 -8.49 3.34
C ALA A 44 8.10 -9.44 3.11
N GLY A 45 8.44 -9.71 1.85
CA GLY A 45 9.63 -10.50 1.48
C GLY A 45 10.97 -9.78 1.61
N SER A 46 10.99 -8.45 1.80
CA SER A 46 12.22 -7.63 1.82
C SER A 46 12.05 -6.35 2.65
N GLU A 47 11.95 -6.51 3.98
CA GLU A 47 11.58 -5.48 4.96
C GLU A 47 12.43 -4.20 4.95
N ARG A 48 13.65 -4.24 4.40
CA ARG A 48 14.58 -3.10 4.37
C ARG A 48 14.46 -2.23 3.12
N LEU A 49 13.61 -2.60 2.15
CA LEU A 49 13.38 -1.81 0.93
C LEU A 49 12.72 -0.44 1.22
N GLY A 50 11.90 -0.35 2.27
CA GLY A 50 11.30 0.92 2.69
C GLY A 50 12.32 1.88 3.32
N ARG A 51 12.24 3.17 2.98
CA ARG A 51 13.04 4.22 3.61
C ARG A 51 12.57 4.43 5.04
N VAL A 52 13.50 4.47 6.01
CA VAL A 52 13.17 4.83 7.41
C VAL A 52 12.66 6.26 7.46
N ARG A 53 11.60 6.48 8.24
CA ARG A 53 10.97 7.77 8.49
C ARG A 53 11.28 8.22 9.92
N PRO A 54 12.41 8.91 10.15
CA PRO A 54 12.79 9.36 11.49
C PRO A 54 11.84 10.45 12.03
N ASP A 55 11.10 11.08 11.14
CA ASP A 55 10.02 12.03 11.42
C ASP A 55 8.75 11.36 11.97
N LEU A 56 8.64 10.04 11.87
CA LEU A 56 7.50 9.26 12.39
C LEU A 56 7.91 8.43 13.61
N PRO A 57 7.01 8.25 14.59
CA PRO A 57 7.29 7.43 15.76
C PRO A 57 7.51 5.96 15.37
N GLY A 58 8.24 5.20 16.21
CA GLY A 58 8.25 3.73 16.10
C GLY A 58 9.11 3.12 14.99
N ARG A 59 10.15 3.80 14.49
CA ARG A 59 11.03 3.31 13.40
C ARG A 59 10.26 2.90 12.14
N LEU A 60 9.16 3.60 11.85
CA LEU A 60 8.34 3.34 10.68
C LEU A 60 9.12 3.56 9.38
N ARG A 61 8.67 2.89 8.33
CA ARG A 61 9.23 2.97 6.99
C ARG A 61 8.15 3.38 6.01
N SER A 62 8.53 4.12 4.98
CA SER A 62 7.68 4.42 3.83
C SER A 62 8.32 3.89 2.56
N PHE A 63 7.51 3.39 1.65
CA PHE A 63 7.95 2.99 0.32
C PHE A 63 7.20 3.86 -0.69
N PRO A 64 7.88 4.80 -1.39
CA PRO A 64 7.20 5.63 -2.36
C PRO A 64 6.75 4.76 -3.53
N ARG A 65 5.56 5.07 -4.03
CA ARG A 65 5.06 4.52 -5.28
C ARG A 65 5.01 5.68 -6.25
N GLU A 66 5.87 5.66 -7.26
CA GLU A 66 5.78 6.67 -8.32
C GLU A 66 4.41 6.52 -8.99
N THR A 67 3.66 7.62 -9.01
CA THR A 67 2.52 7.78 -9.90
C THR A 67 3.13 8.07 -11.26
N MET A 68 3.18 7.08 -12.15
CA MET A 68 3.44 7.38 -13.57
C MET A 68 2.30 8.21 -14.13
#